data_AF-A0A7K3ZTW3-F1
#
_entry.id   AF-A0A7K3ZTW3-F1
#
_cell.length_a   1.000
_cell.length_b   1.000
_cell.length_c   1.000
_cell.angle_alpha   90.00
_cell.angle_beta   90.00
_cell.angle_gamma   90.00
#
_symmetry.space_group_name_H-M   'P 1'
#
loop_
_entity.id
_entity.type
_entity.pdbx_description
1 polymer ?
#
loop_
_entity_poly.entity_id
_entity_poly.type
_entity_poly.pdbx_seq_one_letter_code
_entity_poly.pdbx_strand_id
1 'polypeptide(L)'
;MRAVIAGSDGERKADGPAGGEGAESKAFKELSLILLSLRQGDFSARMDKVLVYAQSAARSRDARARDNFIRFAFLNLDAALVQALESLAFRPRLASKSDEQKRALALQKSFDGLEHPEKALLEHYVSSSDPLNKYIVAGPWGHQYLKKRGIEAQDLQAFDMQLCELLGCKDTAAGRIVLAYAGLSRLLDQLKEGAD
;
A
#
# COMPACT_ATOMS: atom_id res chain seq x y z
N MET A 1 -48.24 -48.36 45.62
CA MET A 1 -48.51 -47.51 44.45
C MET A 1 -47.46 -46.41 44.39
N ARG A 2 -46.60 -46.45 43.37
CA ARG A 2 -45.54 -45.46 43.10
C ARG A 2 -46.15 -44.27 42.38
N ALA A 3 -45.85 -43.05 42.81
CA ALA A 3 -46.09 -41.82 42.06
C ALA A 3 -44.79 -41.00 42.02
N VAL A 4 -44.14 -41.11 40.86
CA VAL A 4 -43.30 -40.19 40.08
C VAL A 4 -42.71 -38.95 40.78
N ILE A 5 -41.38 -38.93 40.83
CA ILE A 5 -40.52 -37.75 41.06
C ILE A 5 -40.42 -37.00 39.72
N ALA A 6 -40.88 -35.75 39.68
CA ALA A 6 -40.67 -34.85 38.55
C ALA A 6 -39.26 -34.24 38.63
N GLY A 7 -38.36 -34.73 37.76
CA GLY A 7 -37.10 -34.07 37.47
C GLY A 7 -37.37 -32.83 36.60
N SER A 8 -36.91 -31.67 37.07
CA SER A 8 -36.78 -30.47 36.24
C SER A 8 -35.30 -30.32 35.91
N ASP A 9 -34.90 -30.97 34.83
CA ASP A 9 -33.63 -30.71 34.16
C ASP A 9 -33.74 -29.32 33.51
N GLY A 10 -33.14 -28.33 34.17
CA GLY A 10 -32.85 -27.05 33.56
C GLY A 10 -31.74 -27.23 32.53
N GLU A 11 -32.12 -27.54 31.30
CA GLU A 11 -31.25 -27.43 30.13
C GLU A 11 -30.75 -25.98 30.01
N ARG A 12 -29.53 -25.73 30.51
CA ARG A 12 -28.76 -24.56 30.15
C ARG A 12 -28.37 -24.69 28.68
N LYS A 13 -29.15 -24.06 27.80
CA LYS A 13 -28.71 -23.72 26.45
C LYS A 13 -27.43 -22.87 26.54
N ALA A 14 -26.29 -23.51 26.34
CA ALA A 14 -25.05 -22.84 25.99
C ALA A 14 -25.08 -22.59 24.47
N ASP A 15 -25.84 -21.59 24.04
CA ASP A 15 -25.69 -21.01 22.70
C ASP A 15 -24.47 -20.07 22.73
N GLY A 16 -23.27 -20.67 22.77
CA GLY A 16 -22.04 -19.98 22.40
C GLY A 16 -21.91 -19.99 20.87
N PRO A 17 -21.46 -18.90 20.23
CA PRO A 17 -21.24 -18.94 18.79
C PRO A 17 -20.11 -19.92 18.50
N ALA A 18 -20.42 -20.99 17.77
CA ALA A 18 -19.41 -21.81 17.14
C ALA A 18 -18.51 -20.89 16.31
N GLY A 19 -17.24 -20.81 16.71
CA GLY A 19 -16.23 -20.05 16.01
C GLY A 19 -16.17 -20.51 14.55
N GLY A 20 -16.47 -19.57 13.65
CA GLY A 20 -16.17 -19.74 12.24
C GLY A 20 -14.66 -19.67 12.03
N GLU A 21 -13.96 -20.76 12.30
CA GLU A 21 -12.65 -20.98 11.72
C GLU A 21 -12.81 -21.16 10.19
N GLY A 22 -12.06 -20.36 9.42
CA GLY A 22 -11.27 -21.00 8.37
C GLY A 22 -11.53 -20.62 6.91
N ALA A 23 -12.31 -19.58 6.58
CA ALA A 23 -12.24 -18.97 5.25
C ALA A 23 -11.65 -17.57 5.34
N GLU A 24 -10.34 -17.49 5.67
CA GLU A 24 -9.63 -16.22 5.46
C GLU A 24 -9.80 -15.79 4.01
N SER A 25 -10.23 -14.54 3.81
CA SER A 25 -10.44 -13.96 2.48
C SER A 25 -9.25 -14.28 1.57
N LYS A 26 -9.53 -14.70 0.34
CA LYS A 26 -8.50 -14.97 -0.67
C LYS A 26 -7.55 -13.77 -0.82
N ALA A 27 -8.10 -12.55 -0.78
CA ALA A 27 -7.34 -11.31 -0.83
C ALA A 27 -6.39 -11.17 0.36
N PHE A 28 -6.82 -11.53 1.58
CA PHE A 28 -5.97 -11.49 2.77
C PHE A 28 -4.82 -12.49 2.69
N LYS A 29 -5.08 -13.71 2.22
CA LYS A 29 -4.04 -14.75 2.06
C LYS A 29 -2.95 -14.29 1.08
N GLU A 30 -3.36 -13.79 -0.08
CA GLU A 30 -2.43 -13.28 -1.10
C GLU A 30 -1.63 -12.08 -0.58
N LEU A 31 -2.30 -11.12 0.06
CA LEU A 31 -1.67 -9.95 0.68
C LEU A 31 -0.65 -10.36 1.74
N SER A 32 -0.98 -11.34 2.58
CA SER A 32 -0.10 -11.83 3.64
C SER A 32 1.17 -12.45 3.07
N LEU A 33 1.07 -13.26 2.01
CA LEU A 33 2.23 -13.86 1.34
C LEU A 33 3.19 -12.80 0.79
N ILE A 34 2.65 -11.77 0.12
CA ILE A 34 3.45 -10.67 -0.41
C ILE A 34 4.14 -9.92 0.73
N LEU A 35 3.38 -9.50 1.75
CA LEU A 35 3.93 -8.73 2.87
C LEU A 35 5.04 -9.49 3.61
N LEU A 36 4.88 -10.79 3.85
CA LEU A 36 5.90 -11.61 4.50
C LEU A 36 7.23 -11.60 3.74
N SER A 37 7.20 -11.61 2.39
CA SER A 37 8.42 -11.54 1.58
C SER A 37 9.12 -10.16 1.63
N LEU A 38 8.37 -9.11 1.97
CA LEU A 38 8.85 -7.71 2.05
C LEU A 38 9.29 -7.30 3.46
N ARG A 39 9.13 -8.16 4.48
CA ARG A 39 9.57 -7.91 5.86
C ARG A 39 11.09 -7.97 5.98
N GLN A 40 11.78 -6.94 5.51
CA GLN A 40 13.23 -6.87 5.54
C GLN A 40 13.69 -5.49 5.99
N GLY A 41 14.72 -5.46 6.85
CA GLY A 41 15.38 -4.24 7.31
C GLY A 41 14.39 -3.19 7.83
N ASP A 42 14.59 -1.95 7.38
CA ASP A 42 13.90 -0.74 7.85
C ASP A 42 12.40 -0.68 7.49
N PHE A 43 11.90 -1.61 6.67
CA PHE A 43 10.51 -1.65 6.23
C PHE A 43 9.63 -2.61 7.03
N SER A 44 10.26 -3.52 7.78
CA SER A 44 9.57 -4.61 8.50
C SER A 44 8.45 -4.11 9.41
N ALA A 45 8.71 -3.07 10.20
CA ALA A 45 7.74 -2.50 11.12
C ALA A 45 6.49 -1.92 10.41
N ARG A 46 6.64 -1.41 9.18
CA ARG A 46 5.50 -0.92 8.39
C ARG A 46 4.72 -2.07 7.79
N MET A 47 5.41 -3.06 7.21
CA MET A 47 4.77 -4.26 6.66
C MET A 47 3.97 -5.01 7.73
N ASP A 48 4.48 -5.08 8.96
CA ASP A 48 3.78 -5.66 10.11
C ASP A 48 2.48 -4.93 10.44
N LYS A 49 2.49 -3.59 10.42
CA LYS A 49 1.28 -2.80 10.63
C LYS A 49 0.27 -2.99 9.51
N VAL A 50 0.70 -3.03 8.25
CA VAL A 50 -0.20 -3.33 7.11
C VAL A 50 -0.86 -4.69 7.33
N LEU A 51 -0.08 -5.71 7.69
CA LEU A 51 -0.58 -7.05 7.94
C LEU A 51 -1.61 -7.09 9.09
N VAL A 52 -1.30 -6.46 10.22
CA VAL A 52 -2.20 -6.40 11.40
C VAL A 52 -3.51 -5.72 11.06
N TYR A 53 -3.47 -4.59 10.34
CA TYR A 53 -4.68 -3.88 9.95
C TYR A 53 -5.47 -4.65 8.89
N ALA A 54 -4.82 -5.26 7.89
CA ALA A 54 -5.50 -6.08 6.90
C ALA A 54 -6.18 -7.31 7.54
N GLN A 55 -5.53 -7.96 8.51
CA GLN A 55 -6.11 -9.07 9.27
C GLN A 55 -7.33 -8.61 10.09
N SER A 56 -7.23 -7.42 10.70
CA SER A 56 -8.34 -6.84 11.48
C SER A 56 -9.52 -6.49 10.57
N ALA A 57 -9.25 -5.94 9.38
CA ALA A 57 -10.27 -5.66 8.37
C ALA A 57 -10.96 -6.95 7.91
N ALA A 58 -10.19 -7.99 7.56
CA ALA A 58 -10.71 -9.27 7.08
C ALA A 58 -11.61 -9.99 8.12
N ARG A 59 -11.40 -9.74 9.42
CA ARG A 59 -12.19 -10.32 10.51
C ARG A 59 -13.34 -9.42 10.96
N SER A 60 -13.41 -8.18 10.49
CA SER A 60 -14.41 -7.21 10.94
C SER A 60 -15.75 -7.42 10.24
N ARG A 61 -16.78 -7.71 11.04
CA ARG A 61 -18.18 -7.73 10.61
C ARG A 61 -18.81 -6.34 10.52
N ASP A 62 -18.24 -5.36 11.24
CA ASP A 62 -18.66 -3.97 11.18
C ASP A 62 -17.97 -3.26 10.01
N ALA A 63 -18.77 -2.70 9.09
CA ALA A 63 -18.26 -2.04 7.89
C ALA A 63 -17.42 -0.80 8.22
N ARG A 64 -17.83 -0.01 9.23
CA ARG A 64 -17.12 1.21 9.62
C ARG A 64 -15.75 0.89 10.23
N ALA A 65 -15.67 -0.13 11.08
CA ALA A 65 -14.42 -0.62 11.65
C ALA A 65 -13.51 -1.21 10.56
N ARG A 66 -14.08 -1.97 9.61
CA ARG A 66 -13.35 -2.49 8.45
C ARG A 66 -12.72 -1.36 7.63
N ASP A 67 -13.49 -0.35 7.28
CA ASP A 67 -13.01 0.83 6.55
C ASP A 67 -11.89 1.56 7.29
N ASN A 68 -12.01 1.69 8.62
CA ASN A 68 -10.96 2.29 9.44
C ASN A 68 -9.66 1.47 9.40
N PHE A 69 -9.75 0.16 9.53
CA PHE A 69 -8.57 -0.72 9.43
C PHE A 69 -7.93 -0.64 8.05
N ILE A 70 -8.71 -0.69 6.97
CA ILE A 70 -8.19 -0.53 5.61
C ILE A 70 -7.49 0.82 5.43
N ARG A 71 -8.09 1.91 5.92
CA ARG A 71 -7.44 3.23 5.90
C ARG A 71 -6.09 3.22 6.62
N PHE A 72 -6.00 2.59 7.79
CA PHE A 72 -4.73 2.49 8.51
C PHE A 72 -3.71 1.58 7.80
N ALA A 73 -4.16 0.52 7.11
CA ALA A 73 -3.30 -0.29 6.27
C ALA A 73 -2.70 0.55 5.12
N PHE A 74 -3.53 1.32 4.41
CA PHE A 74 -3.09 2.24 3.36
C PHE A 74 -2.08 3.28 3.87
N LEU A 75 -2.33 3.90 5.03
CA LEU A 75 -1.39 4.88 5.60
C LEU A 75 0.00 4.27 5.87
N ASN A 76 0.06 3.00 6.30
CA ASN A 76 1.33 2.33 6.53
C ASN A 76 2.00 1.89 5.22
N LEU A 77 1.21 1.46 4.23
CA LEU A 77 1.71 1.10 2.91
C LEU A 77 2.26 2.32 2.17
N ASP A 78 1.52 3.44 2.14
CA ASP A 78 1.96 4.71 1.56
C ASP A 78 3.25 5.21 2.20
N ALA A 79 3.34 5.12 3.53
CA ALA A 79 4.53 5.56 4.23
C ALA A 79 5.74 4.63 4.00
N ALA A 80 5.51 3.34 3.75
CA ALA A 80 6.58 2.43 3.34
C ALA A 80 7.07 2.74 1.91
N LEU A 81 6.14 3.04 1.00
CA LEU A 81 6.48 3.48 -0.35
C LEU A 81 7.29 4.77 -0.34
N VAL A 82 6.87 5.79 0.44
CA VAL A 82 7.62 7.05 0.56
C VAL A 82 9.04 6.79 1.04
N GLN A 83 9.21 6.00 2.10
CA GLN A 83 10.54 5.65 2.62
C GLN A 83 11.38 4.87 1.59
N ALA A 84 10.75 3.98 0.82
CA ALA A 84 11.42 3.25 -0.25
C ALA A 84 11.92 4.21 -1.35
N LEU A 85 11.05 5.09 -1.86
CA LEU A 85 11.40 6.08 -2.88
C LEU A 85 12.49 7.05 -2.40
N GLU A 86 12.44 7.50 -1.14
CA GLU A 86 13.50 8.32 -0.53
C GLU A 86 14.86 7.60 -0.46
N SER A 87 14.84 6.28 -0.22
CA SER A 87 16.07 5.48 -0.18
C SER A 87 16.65 5.18 -1.56
N LEU A 88 15.81 5.15 -2.59
CA LEU A 88 16.22 4.85 -3.98
C LEU A 88 16.67 6.09 -4.74
N ALA A 89 16.02 7.23 -4.52
CA ALA A 89 16.30 8.46 -5.25
C ALA A 89 17.48 9.23 -4.63
N PHE A 90 18.54 9.47 -5.41
CA PHE A 90 19.67 10.28 -4.96
C PHE A 90 19.25 11.75 -4.76
N ARG A 91 19.23 12.20 -3.50
CA ARG A 91 18.94 13.59 -3.15
C ARG A 91 20.22 14.45 -3.19
N PRO A 92 20.25 15.55 -3.98
CA PRO A 92 21.38 16.47 -4.00
C PRO A 92 21.58 17.13 -2.63
N ARG A 93 22.80 17.08 -2.09
CA ARG A 93 23.12 17.59 -0.73
C ARG A 93 22.84 19.07 -0.52
N LEU A 94 23.03 19.88 -1.57
CA LEU A 94 22.91 21.34 -1.51
C LEU A 94 21.50 21.86 -1.79
N ALA A 95 20.56 20.99 -2.19
CA ALA A 95 19.20 21.42 -2.47
C ALA A 95 18.45 21.68 -1.16
N SER A 96 18.00 22.92 -0.96
CA SER A 96 17.12 23.25 0.15
C SER A 96 15.71 22.71 -0.10
N LYS A 97 14.89 22.65 0.96
CA LYS A 97 13.47 22.32 0.81
C LYS A 97 12.71 23.32 -0.06
N SER A 98 13.13 24.59 -0.07
CA SER A 98 12.54 25.61 -0.94
C SER A 98 12.88 25.33 -2.41
N ASP A 99 14.10 24.89 -2.71
CA ASP A 99 14.52 24.54 -4.08
C ASP A 99 13.75 23.32 -4.59
N GLU A 100 13.60 22.29 -3.75
CA GLU A 100 12.77 21.12 -4.05
C GLU A 100 11.33 21.53 -4.39
N GLN A 101 10.72 22.38 -3.57
CA GLN A 101 9.33 22.85 -3.78
C GLN A 101 9.19 23.69 -5.06
N LYS A 102 10.09 24.64 -5.29
CA LYS A 102 10.09 25.46 -6.51
C LYS A 102 10.24 24.59 -7.74
N ARG A 103 11.14 23.59 -7.68
CA ARG A 103 11.36 22.69 -8.80
C ARG A 103 10.17 21.78 -9.06
N ALA A 104 9.62 21.17 -8.01
CA ALA A 104 8.40 20.37 -8.07
C ALA A 104 7.24 21.16 -8.70
N LEU A 105 7.02 22.42 -8.28
CA LEU A 105 5.97 23.25 -8.85
C LEU A 105 6.21 23.58 -10.33
N ALA A 106 7.45 23.84 -10.72
CA ALA A 106 7.80 24.08 -12.12
C ALA A 106 7.53 22.84 -12.99
N LEU A 107 7.95 21.66 -12.52
CA LEU A 107 7.68 20.39 -13.20
C LEU A 107 6.18 20.10 -13.26
N GLN A 108 5.45 20.33 -12.18
CA GLN A 108 3.99 20.15 -12.14
C GLN A 108 3.31 20.94 -13.27
N LYS A 109 3.66 22.23 -13.41
CA LYS A 109 3.10 23.09 -14.47
C LYS A 109 3.41 22.56 -15.88
N SER A 110 4.58 21.96 -16.08
CA SER A 110 4.96 21.37 -17.36
C SER A 110 4.18 20.10 -17.68
N PHE A 111 3.79 19.32 -16.68
CA PHE A 111 3.12 18.03 -16.89
C PHE A 111 1.59 18.10 -16.79
N ASP A 112 1.01 19.10 -16.10
CA ASP A 112 -0.44 19.19 -15.84
C ASP A 112 -1.33 19.22 -17.10
N GLY A 113 -0.79 19.68 -18.22
CA GLY A 113 -1.49 19.74 -19.51
C GLY A 113 -1.30 18.51 -20.40
N LEU A 114 -0.52 17.52 -19.97
CA LEU A 114 -0.21 16.35 -20.78
C LEU A 114 -1.24 15.23 -20.57
N GLU A 115 -1.50 14.48 -21.64
CA GLU A 115 -2.35 13.30 -21.64
C GLU A 115 -1.72 12.13 -20.88
N HIS A 116 -0.40 11.95 -21.06
CA HIS A 116 0.39 10.87 -20.46
C HIS A 116 1.52 11.42 -19.56
N PRO A 117 1.20 12.04 -18.42
CA PRO A 117 2.20 12.63 -17.53
C PRO A 117 3.16 11.57 -16.94
N GLU A 118 2.74 10.33 -16.80
CA GLU A 118 3.57 9.20 -16.34
C GLU A 118 4.71 8.88 -17.31
N LYS A 119 4.44 8.89 -18.62
CA LYS A 119 5.47 8.70 -19.66
C LYS A 119 6.38 9.92 -19.73
N ALA A 120 5.79 11.11 -19.72
CA ALA A 120 6.55 12.36 -19.77
C ALA A 120 7.51 12.51 -18.58
N LEU A 121 7.13 12.05 -17.39
CA LEU A 121 8.01 12.02 -16.22
C LEU A 121 9.21 11.11 -16.44
N LEU A 122 9.01 9.89 -16.96
CA LEU A 122 10.12 8.96 -17.26
C LEU A 122 11.04 9.52 -18.35
N GLU A 123 10.47 10.08 -19.43
CA GLU A 123 11.24 10.73 -20.49
C GLU A 123 12.05 11.92 -19.95
N HIS A 124 11.47 12.72 -19.06
CA HIS A 124 12.17 13.81 -18.38
C HIS A 124 13.28 13.30 -17.48
N TYR A 125 13.07 12.20 -16.74
CA TYR A 125 14.10 11.57 -15.92
C TYR A 125 15.30 11.11 -16.75
N VAL A 126 15.05 10.47 -17.90
CA VAL A 126 16.09 9.96 -18.80
C VAL A 126 16.86 11.10 -19.47
N SER A 127 16.15 12.12 -19.96
CA SER A 127 16.74 13.24 -20.70
C SER A 127 17.41 14.29 -19.81
N SER A 128 16.99 14.44 -18.55
CA SER A 128 17.53 15.46 -17.67
C SER A 128 18.90 15.06 -17.10
N SER A 129 19.86 15.97 -17.16
CA SER A 129 21.14 15.85 -16.45
C SER A 129 21.12 16.50 -15.06
N ASP A 130 20.05 17.23 -14.70
CA ASP A 130 19.92 17.92 -13.41
C ASP A 130 19.60 16.90 -12.30
N PRO A 131 20.50 16.73 -11.30
CA PRO A 131 20.27 15.80 -10.19
C PRO A 131 19.02 16.12 -9.38
N LEU A 132 18.62 17.39 -9.26
CA LEU A 132 17.41 17.78 -8.55
C LEU A 132 16.16 17.36 -9.34
N ASN A 133 16.17 17.50 -10.66
CA ASN A 133 15.07 16.99 -11.50
C ASN A 133 14.92 15.48 -11.33
N LYS A 134 16.03 14.74 -11.42
CA LYS A 134 16.03 13.28 -11.22
C LYS A 134 15.47 12.89 -9.86
N TYR A 135 15.90 13.58 -8.80
CA TYR A 135 15.39 13.35 -7.45
C TYR A 135 13.89 13.63 -7.33
N ILE A 136 13.40 14.74 -7.88
CA ILE A 136 11.99 15.10 -7.80
C ILE A 136 11.11 14.07 -8.53
N VAL A 137 11.53 13.63 -9.71
CA VAL A 137 10.78 12.63 -10.50
C VAL A 137 10.84 11.24 -9.89
N ALA A 138 12.03 10.76 -9.52
CA ALA A 138 12.20 9.40 -8.99
C ALA A 138 11.84 9.26 -7.51
N GLY A 139 11.73 10.38 -6.80
CA GLY A 139 11.42 10.42 -5.37
C GLY A 139 9.91 10.43 -5.08
N PRO A 140 9.54 10.67 -3.82
CA PRO A 140 8.14 10.66 -3.38
C PRO A 140 7.21 11.60 -4.15
N TRP A 141 7.73 12.74 -4.62
CA TRP A 141 6.91 13.72 -5.32
C TRP A 141 6.34 13.17 -6.63
N GLY A 142 7.14 12.51 -7.46
CA GLY A 142 6.70 12.00 -8.76
C GLY A 142 5.53 11.02 -8.62
N HIS A 143 5.65 10.06 -7.70
CA HIS A 143 4.57 9.12 -7.41
C HIS A 143 3.32 9.82 -6.86
N GLN A 144 3.46 10.74 -5.90
CA GLN A 144 2.34 11.50 -5.36
C GLN A 144 1.65 12.38 -6.40
N TYR A 145 2.41 12.94 -7.33
CA TYR A 145 1.90 13.74 -8.43
C TYR A 145 0.99 12.88 -9.33
N LEU A 146 1.46 11.71 -9.75
CA LEU A 146 0.68 10.79 -10.59
C LEU A 146 -0.59 10.29 -9.88
N LYS A 147 -0.50 9.94 -8.59
CA LYS A 147 -1.70 9.60 -7.79
C LYS A 147 -2.72 10.75 -7.76
N LYS A 148 -2.28 11.99 -7.58
CA LYS A 148 -3.18 13.17 -7.56
C LYS A 148 -3.79 13.48 -8.92
N ARG A 149 -3.09 13.15 -10.01
CA ARG A 149 -3.61 13.25 -11.38
C ARG A 149 -4.65 12.17 -11.69
N GLY A 150 -4.84 11.19 -10.82
CA GLY A 150 -5.79 10.10 -11.03
C GLY A 150 -5.31 9.13 -12.10
N ILE A 151 -3.99 8.93 -12.21
CA ILE A 151 -3.44 7.92 -13.12
C ILE A 151 -3.92 6.53 -12.71
N GLU A 152 -4.36 5.77 -13.71
CA GLU A 152 -4.87 4.42 -13.53
C GLU A 152 -3.83 3.53 -12.86
N ALA A 153 -4.29 2.60 -12.02
CA ALA A 153 -3.41 1.74 -11.24
C ALA A 153 -2.42 0.94 -12.11
N GLN A 154 -2.86 0.52 -13.31
CA GLN A 154 -2.03 -0.17 -14.27
C GLN A 154 -0.90 0.71 -14.82
N ASP A 155 -1.20 1.96 -15.15
CA ASP A 155 -0.21 2.91 -15.69
C ASP A 155 0.76 3.37 -14.60
N LEU A 156 0.27 3.57 -13.37
CA LEU A 156 1.12 3.85 -12.21
C LEU A 156 2.06 2.67 -11.91
N GLN A 157 1.58 1.43 -12.00
CA GLN A 157 2.42 0.24 -11.86
C GLN A 157 3.47 0.15 -12.97
N ALA A 158 3.09 0.43 -14.22
CA ALA A 158 4.03 0.46 -15.35
C ALA A 158 5.11 1.53 -15.17
N PHE A 159 4.73 2.70 -14.64
CA PHE A 159 5.66 3.77 -14.25
C PHE A 159 6.65 3.28 -13.19
N ASP A 160 6.16 2.73 -12.07
CA ASP A 160 6.98 2.25 -10.97
C ASP A 160 7.95 1.14 -11.43
N MET A 161 7.50 0.24 -12.32
CA MET A 161 8.32 -0.81 -12.92
C MET A 161 9.47 -0.25 -13.77
N GLN A 162 9.16 0.71 -14.65
CA GLN A 162 10.16 1.34 -15.51
C GLN A 162 11.13 2.19 -14.69
N LEU A 163 10.65 2.92 -13.69
CA LEU A 163 11.50 3.68 -12.78
C LEU A 163 12.48 2.77 -12.03
N CYS A 164 12.03 1.63 -11.52
CA CYS A 164 12.92 0.66 -10.86
C CYS A 164 13.97 0.06 -11.79
N GLU A 165 13.63 -0.14 -13.08
CA GLU A 165 14.60 -0.56 -14.09
C GLU A 165 15.67 0.51 -14.32
N LEU A 166 15.26 1.76 -14.51
CA LEU A 166 16.17 2.89 -14.73
C LEU A 166 17.10 3.12 -13.53
N LEU A 167 16.62 2.86 -12.31
CA LEU A 167 17.40 2.96 -11.08
C LEU A 167 18.25 1.72 -10.79
N GLY A 168 18.06 0.62 -11.54
CA GLY A 168 18.76 -0.65 -11.29
C GLY A 168 18.47 -1.25 -9.91
N CYS A 169 17.27 -1.03 -9.37
CA CYS A 169 16.97 -1.31 -7.96
C CYS A 169 15.97 -2.44 -7.72
N LYS A 170 15.53 -3.16 -8.76
CA LYS A 170 14.47 -4.19 -8.70
C LYS A 170 14.68 -5.23 -7.59
N ASP A 171 15.92 -5.66 -7.37
CA ASP A 171 16.24 -6.71 -6.40
C ASP A 171 16.49 -6.20 -4.98
N THR A 172 16.56 -4.88 -4.78
CA THR A 172 16.73 -4.25 -3.46
C THR A 172 15.45 -4.34 -2.63
N ALA A 173 15.57 -4.26 -1.30
CA ALA A 173 14.41 -4.25 -0.42
C ALA A 173 13.43 -3.09 -0.75
N ALA A 174 13.96 -1.90 -1.03
CA ALA A 174 13.16 -0.73 -1.40
C ALA A 174 12.49 -0.89 -2.78
N GLY A 175 13.22 -1.40 -3.78
CA GLY A 175 12.66 -1.65 -5.11
C GLY A 175 11.51 -2.65 -5.08
N ARG A 176 11.62 -3.73 -4.31
CA ARG A 176 10.53 -4.70 -4.14
C ARG A 176 9.27 -4.09 -3.52
N ILE A 177 9.41 -3.12 -2.61
CA ILE A 177 8.26 -2.41 -2.03
C ILE A 177 7.56 -1.56 -3.09
N VAL A 178 8.33 -0.80 -3.87
CA VAL A 178 7.79 0.01 -4.98
C VAL A 178 7.04 -0.89 -5.97
N LEU A 179 7.62 -2.01 -6.39
CA LEU A 179 7.01 -2.93 -7.34
C LEU A 179 5.77 -3.65 -6.80
N ALA A 180 5.71 -3.92 -5.50
CA ALA A 180 4.57 -4.58 -4.85
C ALA A 180 3.41 -3.62 -4.51
N TYR A 181 3.65 -2.31 -4.51
CA TYR A 181 2.72 -1.31 -4.01
C TYR A 181 1.33 -1.36 -4.67
N ALA A 182 1.28 -1.40 -6.01
CA ALA A 182 0.02 -1.45 -6.75
C ALA A 182 -0.78 -2.73 -6.44
N GLY A 183 -0.10 -3.88 -6.37
CA GLY A 183 -0.71 -5.16 -6.04
C GLY A 183 -1.28 -5.20 -4.63
N LEU A 184 -0.52 -4.71 -3.65
CA LEU A 184 -0.96 -4.59 -2.26
C LEU A 184 -2.14 -3.63 -2.10
N SER A 185 -2.11 -2.49 -2.80
CA SER A 185 -3.21 -1.51 -2.78
C SER A 185 -4.52 -2.13 -3.27
N ARG A 186 -4.48 -2.82 -4.41
CA ARG A 186 -5.64 -3.54 -4.96
C ARG A 186 -6.18 -4.60 -3.98
N LEU A 187 -5.31 -5.34 -3.32
CA LEU A 187 -5.71 -6.35 -2.35
C LEU A 187 -6.36 -5.72 -1.10
N LEU A 188 -5.92 -4.54 -0.68
CA LEU A 188 -6.57 -3.77 0.39
C LEU A 188 -7.95 -3.25 -0.03
N ASP A 189 -8.11 -2.80 -1.28
CA ASP A 189 -9.42 -2.39 -1.81
C ASP A 189 -10.40 -3.58 -1.85
N GLN A 190 -9.95 -4.77 -2.28
CA GLN A 190 -10.76 -5.99 -2.24
C GLN A 190 -11.18 -6.37 -0.81
N LEU A 191 -10.32 -6.15 0.19
CA LEU A 191 -10.68 -6.37 1.60
C LEU A 191 -11.70 -5.35 2.10
N LYS A 192 -11.77 -4.16 1.50
CA LYS A 192 -12.74 -3.11 1.84
C LYS A 192 -14.14 -3.48 1.38
N GLU A 193 -14.26 -3.94 0.13
CA GLU A 193 -15.52 -4.39 -0.50
C GLU A 193 -16.21 -5.50 0.30
N GLY A 194 -15.43 -6.26 1.07
CA GLY A 194 -15.93 -7.34 1.93
C GLY A 194 -15.84 -8.69 1.22
N ALA A 195 -15.83 -9.78 1.99
CA ALA A 195 -16.09 -11.08 1.41
C ALA A 195 -17.60 -11.19 1.18
N ASP A 196 -18.02 -11.34 -0.07
CA ASP A 196 -19.38 -11.80 -0.41
C ASP A 196 -19.69 -13.12 0.31
#